data_AF-A0A820M5T5-F1
#
_entry.id   AF-A0A820M5T5-F1
#
_cell.length_a   1.000
_cell.length_b   1.000
_cell.length_c   1.000
_cell.angle_alpha   90.00
_cell.angle_beta   90.00
_cell.angle_gamma   90.00
#
_symmetry.space_group_name_H-M   'P 1'
#
loop_
_entity.id
_entity.type
_entity.pdbx_description
1 polymer ?
#
loop_
_entity_poly.entity_id
_entity_poly.type
_entity_poly.pdbx_seq_one_letter_code
_entity_poly.pdbx_strand_id
1 'polypeptide(L)'
;YQSLSTSVKNCLQDHRITTTNKPAEEAFQALQCILHELQSKKLSRKLEKRAKREYKIVQSIRRLLRDRSNIVIRRTDKSKVFYIGKATDFARKSEEYMLKTKAYQEITSGRCPLSDMLYAVQTLLSSLVAQKALTFQQCD
;
A
#
# COMPACT_ATOMS: atom_id res chain seq x y z
N TYR A 1 -3.78 -21.75 0.10
CA TYR A 1 -3.40 -21.68 -1.32
C TYR A 1 -4.41 -20.95 -2.20
N GLN A 2 -5.62 -21.49 -2.44
CA GLN A 2 -6.57 -20.90 -3.41
C GLN A 2 -6.91 -19.42 -3.13
N SER A 3 -7.29 -19.08 -1.90
CA SER A 3 -7.58 -17.68 -1.52
C SER A 3 -6.41 -16.73 -1.78
N LEU A 4 -5.17 -17.17 -1.54
CA LEU A 4 -3.95 -16.37 -1.75
C LEU A 4 -3.64 -16.19 -3.23
N SER A 5 -3.77 -17.25 -4.03
CA SER A 5 -3.64 -17.21 -5.49
C SER A 5 -4.69 -16.28 -6.12
N THR A 6 -5.94 -16.37 -5.66
CA THR A 6 -7.03 -15.46 -6.07
C THR A 6 -6.73 -14.02 -5.70
N SER A 7 -6.27 -13.73 -4.48
CA SER A 7 -5.91 -12.36 -4.09
C SER A 7 -4.78 -11.78 -4.92
N VAL A 8 -3.77 -12.57 -5.28
CA VAL A 8 -2.68 -12.10 -6.16
C VAL A 8 -3.19 -11.87 -7.58
N LYS A 9 -4.00 -12.78 -8.14
CA LYS A 9 -4.62 -12.59 -9.46
C LYS A 9 -5.47 -11.33 -9.53
N ASN A 10 -6.31 -11.11 -8.52
CA ASN A 10 -7.15 -9.91 -8.42
C ASN A 10 -6.29 -8.65 -8.35
N CYS A 11 -5.23 -8.65 -7.53
CA CYS A 11 -4.30 -7.53 -7.45
C CYS A 11 -3.63 -7.21 -8.81
N LEU A 12 -3.22 -8.23 -9.56
CA LEU A 12 -2.65 -8.04 -10.91
C LEU A 12 -3.68 -7.45 -11.88
N GLN A 13 -4.93 -7.91 -11.82
CA GLN A 13 -6.03 -7.38 -12.62
C GLN A 13 -6.35 -5.92 -12.24
N ASP A 14 -6.42 -5.61 -10.95
CA ASP A 14 -6.69 -4.26 -10.42
C ASP A 14 -5.64 -3.25 -10.91
N HIS A 15 -4.40 -3.71 -11.14
CA HIS A 15 -3.29 -2.88 -11.63
C HIS A 15 -3.06 -3.01 -13.14
N ARG A 16 -4.00 -3.62 -13.88
CA ARG A 16 -3.94 -3.83 -15.34
C ARG A 16 -2.67 -4.53 -15.82
N ILE A 17 -2.09 -5.38 -14.97
CA ILE A 17 -0.94 -6.20 -15.34
C ILE A 17 -1.48 -7.41 -16.09
N THR A 18 -1.33 -7.40 -17.41
CA THR A 18 -1.79 -8.49 -18.28
C THR A 18 -0.93 -9.73 -18.07
N THR A 19 -1.58 -10.82 -17.65
CA THR A 19 -0.94 -12.15 -17.51
C THR A 19 -0.77 -12.87 -18.85
N THR A 20 -1.07 -12.22 -19.98
CA THR A 20 -0.85 -12.75 -21.34
C THR A 20 0.61 -12.66 -21.79
N ASN A 21 1.46 -11.94 -21.04
CA ASN A 21 2.89 -11.89 -21.29
C ASN A 21 3.56 -13.18 -20.74
N LYS A 22 4.13 -13.99 -21.62
CA LYS A 22 4.74 -15.30 -21.28
C LYS A 22 5.78 -15.22 -20.13
N PRO A 23 6.69 -14.22 -20.09
CA PRO A 23 7.51 -13.91 -18.92
C PRO A 23 6.75 -13.68 -17.60
N ALA A 24 5.59 -13.00 -17.65
CA ALA A 24 4.77 -12.74 -16.46
C ALA A 24 4.06 -14.01 -15.97
N GLU A 25 3.64 -14.87 -16.90
CA GLU A 25 3.08 -16.18 -16.58
C GLU A 25 4.12 -17.10 -15.94
N GLU A 26 5.33 -17.18 -16.51
CA GLU A 26 6.46 -17.94 -15.96
C GLU A 26 6.85 -17.44 -14.56
N ALA A 27 6.94 -16.12 -14.36
CA ALA A 27 7.20 -15.52 -13.06
C ALA A 27 6.10 -15.85 -12.03
N PHE A 28 4.84 -15.83 -12.46
CA PHE A 28 3.71 -16.17 -11.60
C PHE A 28 3.68 -17.66 -11.23
N GLN A 29 3.99 -18.55 -12.17
CA GLN A 29 4.14 -19.98 -11.90
C GLN A 29 5.29 -20.25 -10.94
N ALA A 30 6.45 -19.60 -11.11
CA ALA A 30 7.56 -19.70 -10.18
C ALA A 30 7.18 -19.25 -8.75
N LEU A 31 6.46 -18.13 -8.63
CA LEU A 31 5.91 -17.66 -7.36
C LEU A 31 4.93 -18.66 -6.74
N GLN A 32 4.06 -19.28 -7.54
CA GLN A 32 3.15 -20.32 -7.06
C GLN A 32 3.89 -21.52 -6.50
N CYS A 33 4.93 -22.00 -7.21
CA CYS A 33 5.77 -23.10 -6.74
C CYS A 33 6.45 -22.77 -5.41
N ILE A 34 7.08 -21.60 -5.31
CA ILE A 34 7.73 -21.14 -4.06
C ILE A 34 6.70 -21.05 -2.92
N LEU A 35 5.52 -20.48 -3.17
CA LEU A 35 4.47 -20.38 -2.15
C LEU A 35 3.96 -21.76 -1.71
N HIS A 36 3.84 -22.70 -2.64
CA HIS A 36 3.44 -24.07 -2.34
C HIS A 36 4.50 -24.79 -1.48
N GLU A 37 5.78 -24.65 -1.83
CA GLU A 37 6.89 -25.18 -1.03
C GLU A 37 6.96 -24.57 0.38
N LEU A 38 6.77 -23.25 0.48
CA LEU A 38 6.75 -22.56 1.77
C LEU A 38 5.54 -22.97 2.63
N GLN A 39 4.40 -23.30 2.02
CA GLN A 39 3.22 -23.79 2.73
C GLN A 39 3.33 -25.27 3.12
N SER A 40 3.95 -26.09 2.28
CA SER A 40 4.09 -27.54 2.53
C SER A 40 5.21 -27.85 3.53
N LYS A 41 6.23 -26.99 3.61
CA LYS A 41 7.31 -27.13 4.58
C LYS A 41 6.79 -26.83 5.99
N LYS A 42 6.64 -27.89 6.79
CA LYS A 42 6.24 -27.77 8.19
C LYS A 42 7.21 -26.88 8.94
N LEU A 43 6.70 -25.80 9.53
CA LEU A 43 7.48 -24.93 10.41
C LEU A 43 8.09 -25.75 11.55
N SER A 44 9.30 -25.42 11.96
CA SER A 44 9.89 -26.05 13.13
C SER A 44 9.00 -25.77 14.35
N ARG A 45 8.90 -26.73 15.28
CA ARG A 45 8.09 -26.58 16.50
C ARG A 45 8.42 -25.30 17.27
N LYS A 46 9.69 -24.86 17.22
CA LYS A 46 10.16 -23.61 17.84
C LYS A 46 9.55 -22.37 17.18
N LEU A 47 9.56 -22.32 15.84
CA LEU A 47 8.96 -21.22 15.09
C LEU A 47 7.43 -21.18 15.25
N GLU A 48 6.79 -22.35 15.27
CA GLU A 48 5.34 -22.43 15.47
C GLU A 48 4.93 -21.92 16.87
N LYS A 49 5.65 -22.33 17.93
CA LYS A 49 5.43 -21.81 19.29
C LYS A 49 5.64 -20.30 19.36
N ARG A 50 6.70 -19.79 18.71
CA ARG A 50 6.98 -18.35 18.64
C ARG A 50 5.86 -17.59 17.94
N ALA A 51 5.42 -18.05 16.77
CA ALA A 51 4.34 -17.44 16.01
C ALA A 51 3.03 -17.41 16.81
N LYS A 52 2.68 -18.50 17.50
CA LYS A 52 1.51 -18.55 18.39
C LYS A 52 1.60 -17.53 19.53
N ARG A 53 2.77 -17.35 20.14
CA ARG A 53 3.01 -16.35 21.19
C ARG A 53 2.85 -14.93 20.65
N GLU A 54 3.52 -14.62 19.53
CA GLU A 54 3.45 -13.30 18.90
C GLU A 54 2.02 -12.96 18.46
N TYR A 55 1.30 -13.93 17.89
CA TYR A 55 -0.12 -13.76 17.55
C TYR A 55 -0.98 -13.40 18.76
N LYS A 56 -0.80 -14.09 19.90
CA LYS A 56 -1.51 -13.77 21.15
C LYS A 56 -1.22 -12.35 21.64
N ILE A 57 0.05 -11.92 21.56
CA ILE A 57 0.46 -10.55 21.91
C ILE A 57 -0.24 -9.53 21.01
N VAL A 58 -0.21 -9.73 19.69
CA VAL A 58 -0.89 -8.83 18.73
C VAL A 58 -2.38 -8.76 19.01
N GLN A 59 -3.03 -9.89 19.30
CA GLN A 59 -4.46 -9.91 19.64
C GLN A 59 -4.77 -9.19 20.95
N SER A 60 -3.92 -9.32 21.99
CA SER A 60 -4.15 -8.60 23.24
C SER A 60 -3.99 -7.09 23.05
N ILE A 61 -2.99 -6.64 22.29
CA ILE A 61 -2.80 -5.23 21.93
C ILE A 61 -4.01 -4.71 21.15
N ARG A 62 -4.48 -5.46 20.14
CA ARG A 62 -5.69 -5.10 19.37
C ARG A 62 -6.94 -4.99 20.22
N ARG A 63 -7.08 -5.83 21.25
CA ARG A 63 -8.20 -5.73 22.20
C ARG A 63 -8.07 -4.48 23.07
N LEU A 64 -6.90 -4.26 23.65
CA LEU A 64 -6.62 -3.08 24.47
C LEU A 64 -6.83 -1.76 23.72
N LEU A 65 -6.45 -1.70 22.44
CA LEU A 65 -6.66 -0.52 21.60
C LEU A 65 -8.13 -0.30 21.22
N ARG A 66 -8.93 -1.37 21.11
CA ARG A 66 -10.38 -1.22 20.89
C ARG A 66 -11.06 -0.52 22.07
N ASP A 67 -10.64 -0.85 23.28
CA ASP A 67 -11.20 -0.26 24.51
C ASP A 67 -10.60 1.13 24.83
N ARG A 68 -9.49 1.50 24.17
CA ARG A 68 -8.79 2.78 24.35
C ARG A 68 -8.74 3.57 23.05
N SER A 69 -9.90 4.05 22.62
CA SER A 69 -10.06 4.89 21.41
C SER A 69 -9.23 6.18 21.43
N ASN A 70 -8.80 6.62 22.62
CA ASN A 70 -7.95 7.78 22.79
C ASN A 70 -6.47 7.52 22.45
N ILE A 71 -6.03 6.27 22.28
CA ILE A 71 -4.64 5.91 21.97
C ILE A 71 -4.51 5.54 20.49
N VAL A 72 -3.49 6.10 19.83
CA VAL A 72 -3.14 5.79 18.44
C VAL A 72 -1.75 5.15 18.36
N ILE A 73 -1.62 4.19 17.45
CA ILE A 73 -0.33 3.63 17.03
C ILE A 73 -0.11 4.01 15.57
N ARG A 74 0.95 4.75 15.28
CA ARG A 74 1.28 5.23 13.92
C ARG A 74 2.71 4.87 13.57
N ARG A 75 2.94 4.45 12.32
CA ARG A 75 4.30 4.24 11.79
C ARG A 75 4.92 5.61 11.53
N THR A 76 6.12 5.86 12.04
CA THR A 76 6.86 7.09 11.73
C THR A 76 7.61 6.93 10.41
N ASP A 77 7.77 8.03 9.68
CA ASP A 77 8.47 8.13 8.40
C ASP A 77 9.99 8.07 8.55
N LYS A 78 10.54 8.65 9.61
CA LYS A 78 12.00 8.83 9.78
C LYS A 78 12.73 7.79 10.61
N SER A 79 12.01 6.92 11.30
CA SER A 79 12.60 5.90 12.15
C SER A 79 11.71 4.67 12.11
N LYS A 80 12.30 3.46 12.09
CA LYS A 80 11.61 2.17 12.10
C LYS A 80 10.86 1.90 13.43
N VAL A 81 10.36 2.96 14.05
CA VAL A 81 9.74 3.03 15.36
C VAL A 81 8.26 3.36 15.16
N PHE A 82 7.42 2.93 16.10
CA PHE A 82 6.02 3.29 16.12
C PHE A 82 5.80 4.40 17.14
N TYR A 83 5.06 5.44 16.77
CA TYR A 83 4.48 6.36 17.73
C TYR A 83 3.34 5.66 18.46
N ILE A 84 3.33 5.72 19.79
CA ILE A 84 2.25 5.27 20.65
C ILE A 84 1.92 6.42 21.60
N GLY A 85 0.69 6.93 21.55
CA GLY A 85 0.29 8.05 22.40
C GLY A 85 -1.16 8.45 22.18
N LYS A 86 -1.60 9.55 22.79
CA LYS A 86 -2.98 10.01 22.63
C LYS A 86 -3.22 10.59 21.24
N ALA A 87 -4.41 10.37 20.69
CA ALA A 87 -4.82 10.95 19.41
C ALA A 87 -4.71 12.49 19.41
N THR A 88 -5.10 13.12 20.52
CA THR A 88 -5.04 14.57 20.71
C THR A 88 -3.61 15.10 20.71
N ASP A 89 -2.67 14.39 21.34
CA ASP A 89 -1.26 14.78 21.36
C ASP A 89 -0.62 14.66 19.98
N PHE A 90 -1.06 13.68 19.19
CA PHE A 90 -0.63 13.54 17.81
C PHE A 90 -1.11 14.72 16.96
N ALA A 91 -2.42 15.03 17.00
CA ALA A 91 -3.02 16.14 16.25
C ALA A 91 -2.34 17.48 16.60
N ARG A 92 -2.17 17.75 17.89
CA ARG A 92 -1.48 18.96 18.36
C ARG A 92 -0.04 19.05 17.85
N LYS A 93 0.73 17.95 17.91
CA LYS A 93 2.11 17.94 17.39
C LYS A 93 2.17 18.15 15.88
N SER A 94 1.22 17.59 15.13
CA SER A 94 1.15 17.86 13.69
C SER A 94 0.85 19.32 13.40
N GLU A 95 -0.09 19.93 14.12
CA GLU A 95 -0.41 21.36 13.98
C GLU A 95 0.79 22.25 14.37
N GLU A 96 1.44 21.97 15.49
CA GLU A 96 2.65 22.68 15.93
C GLU A 96 3.77 22.60 14.88
N TYR A 97 3.98 21.43 14.28
CA TYR A 97 4.97 21.24 13.22
C TYR A 97 4.59 21.99 11.94
N MET A 98 3.32 21.96 11.55
CA MET A 98 2.79 22.72 10.40
C MET A 98 3.00 24.22 10.60
N LEU A 99 2.64 24.77 11.77
CA LEU A 99 2.83 26.17 12.11
C LEU A 99 4.30 26.58 12.09
N LYS A 100 5.18 25.74 12.68
CA LYS A 100 6.62 26.02 12.75
C LYS A 100 7.30 26.02 11.38
N THR A 101 6.94 25.08 10.52
CA THR A 101 7.66 24.83 9.26
C THR A 101 7.03 25.49 8.05
N LYS A 102 5.75 25.88 8.13
CA LYS A 102 4.91 26.26 6.98
C LYS A 102 4.97 25.22 5.84
N ALA A 103 5.29 23.96 6.15
CA ALA A 103 5.59 22.93 5.16
C ALA A 103 4.34 22.37 4.45
N TYR A 104 3.15 22.67 4.98
CA TYR A 104 1.89 22.16 4.46
C TYR A 104 0.91 23.31 4.29
N GLN A 105 0.30 23.39 3.11
CA GLN A 105 -0.80 24.31 2.82
C GLN A 105 -2.06 23.48 2.61
N GLU A 106 -3.08 23.74 3.43
CA GLU A 106 -4.38 23.12 3.24
C GLU A 106 -5.04 23.69 1.98
N ILE A 107 -5.50 22.80 1.10
CA ILE A 107 -6.19 23.19 -0.13
C ILE A 107 -7.68 23.25 0.18
N THR A 108 -8.13 24.45 0.57
CA THR A 108 -9.51 24.69 0.99
C THR A 108 -10.51 24.80 -0.17
N SER A 109 -10.01 24.99 -1.39
CA SER A 109 -10.84 25.18 -2.59
C SER A 109 -11.49 23.91 -3.12
N GLY A 110 -11.14 22.73 -2.59
CA GLY A 110 -11.56 21.42 -3.12
C GLY A 110 -11.02 21.10 -4.51
N ARG A 111 -10.26 22.01 -5.13
CA ARG A 111 -9.68 21.85 -6.47
C ARG A 111 -8.35 21.12 -6.35
N CYS A 112 -8.16 20.06 -7.14
CA CYS A 112 -6.89 19.33 -7.17
C CYS A 112 -5.75 20.30 -7.55
N PRO A 113 -4.67 20.40 -6.73
CA PRO A 113 -3.55 21.33 -6.99
C PRO A 113 -2.80 21.01 -8.29
N LEU A 114 -2.93 19.76 -8.75
CA LEU A 114 -2.30 19.28 -9.98
C LEU A 114 -3.26 19.31 -11.18
N SER A 115 -4.50 19.82 -11.02
CA SER A 115 -5.51 19.80 -12.09
C SER A 115 -5.04 20.48 -13.36
N ASP A 116 -4.42 21.66 -13.25
CA ASP A 116 -3.94 22.42 -14.40
C ASP A 116 -2.74 21.74 -15.08
N MET A 117 -1.83 21.15 -14.29
CA MET A 117 -0.71 20.36 -14.82
C MET A 117 -1.21 19.08 -15.52
N LEU A 118 -2.16 18.38 -14.91
CA LEU A 118 -2.77 17.18 -15.48
C LEU A 118 -3.46 17.51 -16.81
N TYR A 119 -4.22 18.61 -16.86
CA TYR A 119 -4.87 19.08 -18.07
C TYR A 119 -3.86 19.43 -19.17
N ALA A 120 -2.77 20.12 -18.82
CA ALA A 120 -1.71 20.45 -19.77
C ALA A 120 -1.04 19.19 -20.36
N VAL A 121 -0.72 18.20 -19.51
CA VAL A 121 -0.16 16.93 -19.94
C VAL A 121 -1.14 16.15 -20.83
N GLN A 122 -2.41 16.07 -20.44
CA GLN A 122 -3.46 15.41 -21.22
C GLN A 122 -3.64 16.06 -22.59
N THR A 123 -3.61 17.39 -22.64
CA THR A 123 -3.72 18.16 -23.89
C THR A 123 -2.54 17.88 -24.81
N LEU A 124 -1.32 17.89 -24.27
CA LEU A 124 -0.11 17.58 -25.02
C LEU A 124 -0.14 16.14 -25.56
N LEU A 125 -0.44 15.16 -24.72
CA LEU A 125 -0.56 13.76 -25.14
C LEU A 125 -1.61 13.58 -26.24
N SER A 126 -2.77 14.23 -26.10
CA SER A 126 -3.83 14.20 -27.11
C SER A 126 -3.36 14.79 -28.44
N SER A 127 -2.63 15.90 -28.42
CA SER A 127 -2.07 16.49 -29.65
C SER A 127 -1.01 15.59 -30.31
N LEU A 128 -0.18 14.93 -29.52
CA LEU A 128 0.87 14.04 -30.02
C LEU A 128 0.29 12.76 -30.63
N VAL A 129 -0.79 12.24 -30.05
CA VAL A 129 -1.57 11.17 -30.69
C VAL A 129 -2.17 11.64 -32.00
N ALA A 130 -2.84 12.80 -32.03
CA ALA A 130 -3.48 13.32 -33.24
C ALA A 130 -2.47 13.53 -34.38
N GLN A 131 -1.24 13.88 -34.03
CA GLN A 131 -0.12 14.03 -34.95
C GLN A 131 0.59 12.71 -35.29
N LYS A 132 0.09 11.56 -34.78
CA LYS A 132 0.70 10.23 -34.91
C LYS A 132 2.15 10.13 -34.39
N ALA A 133 2.55 11.07 -33.54
CA ALA A 133 3.86 11.07 -32.88
C ALA A 133 3.90 10.09 -31.68
N LEU A 134 2.74 9.68 -31.18
CA LEU A 134 2.56 8.62 -30.19
C LEU A 134 1.55 7.60 -30.72
N THR A 135 1.88 6.32 -30.67
CA THR A 135 0.96 5.22 -30.97
C THR A 135 0.13 4.90 -29.72
N PHE A 136 -1.19 4.88 -29.87
CA PHE A 136 -2.04 4.14 -28.94
C PHE A 136 -1.71 2.66 -29.13
N GLN A 137 -1.01 2.03 -28.19
CA GLN A 137 -1.15 0.58 -28.05
C GLN A 137 -2.60 0.33 -27.61
N GLN A 138 -3.44 -0.11 -28.55
CA GLN A 138 -4.67 -0.80 -28.20
C GLN A 138 -4.24 -2.04 -27.41
N CYS A 139 -4.58 -2.07 -26.12
CA CYS A 139 -4.56 -3.32 -25.38
C CYS A 139 -5.70 -4.17 -25.94
N ASP A 140 -5.34 -5.23 -26.68
CA ASP A 140 -6.21 -6.39 -26.88
C ASP A 140 -6.36 -7.18 -25.56
#